data_AF-A0A417CAX3-F1
#
_entry.id   AF-A0A417CAX3-F1
#
_cell.length_a   1.000
_cell.length_b   1.000
_cell.length_c   1.000
_cell.angle_alpha   90.00
_cell.angle_beta   90.00
_cell.angle_gamma   90.00
#
_symmetry.space_group_name_H-M   'P 1'
#
loop_
_entity.id
_entity.type
_entity.pdbx_description
1 polymer ?
#
loop_
_entity_poly.entity_id
_entity_poly.type
_entity_poly.pdbx_seq_one_letter_code
_entity_poly.pdbx_strand_id
1 'polypeptide(L)'
;MARIHAFEILNQYYIDQSYLNITLNHVLSDSKLSRKDKDLCTHIVYGTIQNQLYIEYLLKPFIKGKRVKRKIKTILYMSIYQLEFLTKIPHYAIIDEAVIIAKKENYHAGDFVNAVLRNYLRQPKPTLEGLEPLQRLSIETSHPLWLVKMLVSQYDYKTAKKICIEDNGTPQRMARANTLKTSVDQILENEDYQKGNLSNVGVLYRHGNIANTKEYQDGLITVQDESSQLVGTLLNPEKGSRVLDMCCAPGSKTTHLSAIMENTGDIEAYDLFEHKIELVKKNCQRLGVNNVHLHVQDALEIDEPEASFDAVLLDAPCSGLGVLKRKPEIKYHPSDAMDEIIVLQRKLLEKAYYLLKNNGKMVYSTCTINKKENEKMIAQFVKKHPNMKVIEEKLILNYQYHSDGFYMCKMIKE
;
A
#
# COMPACT_ATOMS: atom_id res chain seq x y z
N MET A 1 17.97 17.44 12.14
CA MET A 1 18.72 16.23 11.71
C MET A 1 17.69 15.16 11.34
N ALA A 2 17.85 14.48 10.21
CA ALA A 2 16.88 13.49 9.70
C ALA A 2 16.48 12.42 10.74
N ARG A 3 17.43 11.95 11.55
CA ARG A 3 17.19 10.89 12.56
C ARG A 3 16.28 11.31 13.71
N ILE A 4 16.28 12.59 14.08
CA ILE A 4 15.37 13.10 15.12
C ILE A 4 13.92 12.99 14.64
N HIS A 5 13.64 13.43 13.41
CA HIS A 5 12.30 13.32 12.84
C HIS A 5 11.90 11.86 12.59
N ALA A 6 12.84 11.00 12.16
CA ALA A 6 12.56 9.56 12.05
C ALA A 6 12.18 8.94 13.39
N PHE A 7 12.87 9.32 14.48
CA PHE A 7 12.54 8.89 15.83
C PHE A 7 11.16 9.41 16.31
N GLU A 8 10.83 10.67 16.02
CA GLU A 8 9.51 11.25 16.31
C GLU A 8 8.40 10.48 15.61
N ILE A 9 8.54 10.25 14.29
CA ILE A 9 7.57 9.51 13.48
C ILE A 9 7.40 8.07 13.98
N LEU A 10 8.51 7.36 14.23
CA LEU A 10 8.46 5.98 14.71
C LEU A 10 7.83 5.88 16.10
N ASN A 11 8.06 6.85 17.00
CA ASN A 11 7.41 6.86 18.30
C ASN A 11 5.91 7.13 18.19
N GLN A 12 5.48 8.08 17.36
CA GLN A 12 4.05 8.32 17.13
C GLN A 12 3.35 7.08 16.59
N TYR A 13 4.00 6.36 15.67
CA TYR A 13 3.49 5.07 15.20
C TYR A 13 3.45 3.99 16.31
N TYR A 14 4.57 3.74 17.01
CA TYR A 14 4.64 2.66 17.99
C TYR A 14 3.89 2.91 19.31
N ILE A 15 3.70 4.18 19.69
CA ILE A 15 3.16 4.58 21.00
C ILE A 15 1.75 5.13 20.83
N ASP A 16 1.55 6.03 19.86
CA ASP A 16 0.29 6.75 19.66
C ASP A 16 -0.61 6.06 18.62
N GLN A 17 -0.14 4.96 18.01
CA GLN A 17 -0.85 4.15 17.01
C GLN A 17 -1.36 4.98 15.82
N SER A 18 -0.61 6.02 15.46
CA SER A 18 -0.95 6.88 14.33
C SER A 18 -0.75 6.18 12.98
N TYR A 19 -1.46 6.63 11.94
CA TYR A 19 -1.21 6.19 10.58
C TYR A 19 0.16 6.66 10.10
N LEU A 20 1.05 5.72 9.75
CA LEU A 20 2.45 5.99 9.43
C LEU A 20 2.62 7.03 8.32
N ASN A 21 1.91 6.86 7.20
CA ASN A 21 2.03 7.73 6.03
C ASN A 21 1.55 9.17 6.33
N ILE A 22 0.44 9.30 7.06
CA ILE A 22 -0.09 10.62 7.47
C ILE A 22 0.92 11.32 8.39
N THR A 23 1.43 10.59 9.37
CA THR A 23 2.42 11.09 10.33
C THR A 23 3.71 11.53 9.64
N LEU A 24 4.22 10.69 8.73
CA LEU A 24 5.42 10.98 7.96
C LEU A 24 5.24 12.25 7.11
N ASN A 25 4.13 12.35 6.37
CA ASN A 25 3.87 13.51 5.52
C ASN A 25 3.77 14.80 6.33
N HIS A 26 3.04 14.78 7.45
CA HIS A 26 2.89 15.93 8.34
C HIS A 26 4.24 16.38 8.92
N VAL A 27 5.01 15.46 9.50
CA VAL A 27 6.33 15.81 10.09
C VAL A 27 7.29 16.32 9.01
N LEU A 28 7.28 15.71 7.82
CA LEU A 28 8.17 16.11 6.74
C LEU A 28 7.75 17.42 6.06
N SER A 29 6.45 17.72 5.93
CA SER A 29 5.97 19.01 5.39
C SER A 29 6.39 20.18 6.27
N ASP A 30 6.27 20.01 7.58
CA ASP A 30 6.52 21.06 8.57
C ASP A 30 8.01 21.24 8.88
N SER A 31 8.84 20.27 8.48
CA SER A 31 10.28 20.31 8.71
C SER A 31 11.03 21.21 7.73
N LYS A 32 12.07 21.88 8.24
CA LYS A 32 13.08 22.63 7.44
C LYS A 32 14.18 21.72 6.85
N LEU A 33 13.92 20.42 6.73
CA LEU A 33 14.90 19.45 6.22
C LEU A 33 15.20 19.69 4.74
N SER A 34 16.46 19.48 4.35
CA SER A 34 16.83 19.38 2.94
C SER A 34 16.15 18.16 2.29
N ARG A 35 16.00 18.15 0.96
CA ARG A 35 15.41 17.01 0.24
C ARG A 35 16.11 15.69 0.57
N LYS A 36 17.45 15.70 0.58
CA LYS A 36 18.28 14.54 0.92
C LYS A 36 18.00 14.04 2.34
N ASP A 37 17.76 14.94 3.29
CA ASP A 37 17.43 14.57 4.67
C ASP A 37 15.99 14.04 4.80
N LYS A 38 15.04 14.56 4.01
CA LYS A 38 13.67 14.00 3.95
C LYS A 38 13.68 12.58 3.38
N ASP A 39 14.46 12.34 2.33
CA ASP A 39 14.65 11.00 1.75
C ASP A 39 15.30 10.04 2.76
N LEU A 40 16.34 10.48 3.46
CA LEU A 40 16.99 9.68 4.51
C LEU A 40 16.03 9.37 5.67
N CYS A 41 15.27 10.37 6.14
CA CYS A 41 14.26 10.18 7.18
C CYS A 41 13.23 9.13 6.75
N THR A 42 12.71 9.25 5.52
CA THR A 42 11.75 8.30 4.94
C THR A 42 12.31 6.89 4.86
N HIS A 43 13.55 6.72 4.37
CA HIS A 43 14.21 5.42 4.32
C HIS A 43 14.39 4.81 5.71
N ILE A 44 14.79 5.60 6.71
CA ILE A 44 14.96 5.09 8.09
C ILE A 44 13.61 4.65 8.67
N VAL A 45 12.56 5.46 8.54
CA VAL A 45 11.24 5.15 9.09
C VAL A 45 10.68 3.87 8.46
N TYR A 46 10.51 3.85 7.13
CA TYR A 46 9.92 2.69 6.45
C TYR A 46 10.81 1.45 6.57
N GLY A 47 12.13 1.60 6.43
CA GLY A 47 13.05 0.49 6.52
C GLY A 47 13.12 -0.15 7.91
N THR A 48 12.99 0.64 8.98
CA THR A 48 12.92 0.12 10.35
C THR A 48 11.67 -0.72 10.55
N ILE A 49 10.51 -0.25 10.09
CA ILE A 49 9.23 -0.98 10.19
C ILE A 49 9.26 -2.23 9.29
N GLN A 50 9.70 -2.08 8.04
CA GLN A 50 9.80 -3.19 7.09
C GLN A 50 10.71 -4.32 7.59
N ASN A 51 11.72 -4.04 8.41
CA ASN A 51 12.66 -5.05 8.91
C ASN A 51 12.53 -5.32 10.42
N GLN A 52 11.41 -4.94 11.04
CA GLN A 52 11.30 -4.90 12.50
C GLN A 52 11.58 -6.25 13.18
N LEU A 53 10.97 -7.37 12.74
CA LEU A 53 11.20 -8.66 13.42
C LEU A 53 12.63 -9.16 13.26
N TYR A 54 13.25 -8.91 12.11
CA TYR A 54 14.65 -9.23 11.89
C TYR A 54 15.56 -8.40 12.80
N ILE A 55 15.31 -7.09 12.87
CA ILE A 55 16.02 -6.17 13.77
C ILE A 55 15.85 -6.58 15.24
N GLU A 56 14.64 -6.96 15.64
CA GLU A 56 14.35 -7.44 17.00
C GLU A 56 15.09 -8.74 17.31
N TYR A 57 15.14 -9.67 16.35
CA TYR A 57 15.90 -10.91 16.46
C TYR A 57 17.40 -10.63 16.67
N LEU A 58 17.97 -9.74 15.85
CA LEU A 58 19.36 -9.33 15.93
C LEU A 58 19.70 -8.62 17.24
N LEU A 59 18.80 -7.76 17.73
CA LEU A 59 19.02 -6.97 18.96
C LEU A 59 18.89 -7.81 20.24
N LYS A 60 18.07 -8.86 20.23
CA LYS A 60 17.66 -9.62 21.43
C LYS A 60 18.84 -10.06 22.34
N PRO A 61 19.97 -10.59 21.84
CA PRO A 61 21.09 -10.98 22.70
C PRO A 61 21.73 -9.80 23.46
N PHE A 62 21.70 -8.59 22.89
CA PHE A 62 22.41 -7.40 23.40
C PHE A 62 21.64 -6.67 24.50
N ILE A 63 20.34 -6.91 24.60
CA ILE A 63 19.45 -6.32 25.61
C ILE A 63 18.83 -7.37 26.55
N LYS A 64 19.29 -8.63 26.47
CA LYS A 64 18.78 -9.73 27.29
C LYS A 64 18.88 -9.41 28.78
N GLY A 65 17.79 -9.68 29.52
CA GLY A 65 17.70 -9.44 30.96
C GLY A 65 17.53 -7.97 31.37
N LYS A 66 17.42 -7.04 30.41
CA LYS A 66 17.28 -5.60 30.69
C LYS A 66 15.88 -5.10 30.36
N ARG A 67 15.31 -4.28 31.24
CA ARG A 67 14.06 -3.56 30.97
C ARG A 67 14.37 -2.29 30.17
N VAL A 68 14.20 -2.36 28.85
CA VAL A 68 14.43 -1.23 27.95
C VAL A 68 13.10 -0.48 27.69
N LYS A 69 13.08 0.83 27.94
CA LYS A 69 11.91 1.70 27.67
C LYS A 69 11.59 1.73 26.17
N ARG A 70 10.31 1.88 25.80
CA ARG A 70 9.83 1.85 24.39
C ARG A 70 10.60 2.82 23.50
N LYS A 71 10.70 4.10 23.87
CA LYS A 71 11.47 5.09 23.11
C LYS A 71 12.94 4.70 22.89
N ILE A 72 13.60 4.12 23.91
CA ILE A 72 14.99 3.66 23.75
C ILE A 72 15.07 2.45 22.82
N LYS A 73 14.08 1.55 22.83
CA LYS A 73 13.99 0.48 21.81
C LYS A 73 13.82 1.06 20.41
N THR A 74 13.00 2.09 20.22
CA THR A 74 12.85 2.77 18.92
C THR A 74 14.19 3.28 18.39
N ILE A 75 15.00 3.93 19.25
CA ILE A 75 16.35 4.40 18.90
C ILE A 75 17.24 3.22 18.49
N LEU A 76 17.24 2.13 19.27
CA LEU A 76 18.01 0.93 18.94
C LEU A 76 17.55 0.32 17.61
N TYR A 77 16.25 0.18 17.37
CA TYR A 77 15.72 -0.40 16.13
C TYR A 77 16.14 0.39 14.89
N MET A 78 15.94 1.71 14.92
CA MET A 78 16.34 2.55 13.79
C MET A 78 17.87 2.60 13.61
N SER A 79 18.66 2.45 14.68
CA SER A 79 20.11 2.34 14.59
C SER A 79 20.56 1.01 13.99
N ILE A 80 19.98 -0.12 14.44
CA ILE A 80 20.28 -1.44 13.87
C ILE A 80 19.90 -1.49 12.40
N TYR A 81 18.74 -0.96 12.01
CA TYR A 81 18.36 -0.83 10.60
C TYR A 81 19.46 -0.13 9.78
N GLN A 82 19.95 1.01 10.27
CA GLN A 82 20.97 1.75 9.54
C GLN A 82 22.30 1.00 9.46
N LEU A 83 22.71 0.31 10.54
CA LEU A 83 23.95 -0.46 10.57
C LEU A 83 23.92 -1.66 9.63
N GLU A 84 22.77 -2.33 9.50
CA GLU A 84 22.62 -3.52 8.66
C GLU A 84 22.37 -3.19 7.18
N PHE A 85 21.57 -2.14 6.90
CA PHE A 85 21.04 -1.91 5.55
C PHE A 85 21.59 -0.66 4.86
N LEU A 86 22.12 0.33 5.59
CA LEU A 86 22.61 1.59 5.01
C LEU A 86 24.15 1.64 4.96
N THR A 87 24.73 0.82 4.08
CA THR A 87 26.19 0.63 3.94
C THR A 87 27.00 1.89 3.64
N LYS A 88 26.38 2.95 3.12
CA LYS A 88 27.04 4.22 2.80
C LYS A 88 27.20 5.15 4.00
N ILE A 89 26.57 4.86 5.14
CA ILE A 89 26.61 5.73 6.32
C ILE A 89 27.67 5.18 7.30
N PRO A 90 28.67 5.97 7.70
CA PRO A 90 29.66 5.53 8.66
C PRO A 90 29.04 5.14 10.01
N HIS A 91 29.51 4.02 10.59
CA HIS A 91 28.98 3.50 11.86
C HIS A 91 29.03 4.53 13.01
N TYR A 92 30.11 5.31 13.11
CA TYR A 92 30.25 6.31 14.17
C TYR A 92 29.15 7.37 14.10
N ALA A 93 28.78 7.83 12.89
CA ALA A 93 27.74 8.84 12.70
C ALA A 93 26.36 8.33 13.13
N ILE A 94 26.06 7.05 12.90
CA ILE A 94 24.81 6.41 13.36
C ILE A 94 24.77 6.36 14.89
N ILE A 95 25.89 5.96 15.52
CA ILE A 95 25.97 5.82 16.97
C ILE A 95 25.90 7.20 17.66
N ASP A 96 26.67 8.18 17.18
CA ASP A 96 26.75 9.51 17.80
C ASP A 96 25.38 10.21 17.77
N GLU A 97 24.68 10.18 16.65
CA GLU A 97 23.32 10.74 16.58
C GLU A 97 22.33 9.97 17.45
N ALA A 98 22.42 8.64 17.52
CA ALA A 98 21.56 7.85 18.40
C ALA A 98 21.77 8.19 19.89
N VAL A 99 23.02 8.43 20.29
CA VAL A 99 23.38 8.86 21.66
C VAL A 99 22.83 10.27 21.93
N ILE A 100 22.94 11.20 20.99
CA ILE A 100 22.38 12.55 21.11
C ILE A 100 20.86 12.48 21.30
N ILE A 101 20.16 11.68 20.50
CA ILE A 101 18.70 11.50 20.62
C ILE A 101 18.35 10.87 21.98
N ALA A 102 19.09 9.83 22.40
CA ALA A 102 18.84 9.16 23.68
C ALA A 102 19.04 10.09 24.89
N LYS A 103 20.07 10.96 24.87
CA LYS A 103 20.34 11.93 25.94
C LYS A 103 19.22 12.94 26.12
N LYS A 104 18.49 13.30 25.05
CA LYS A 104 17.32 14.18 25.12
C LYS A 104 16.13 13.51 25.82
N GLU A 105 15.99 12.20 25.72
CA GLU A 105 14.95 11.44 26.40
C GLU A 105 15.31 11.13 27.86
N ASN A 106 16.56 10.79 28.10
CA ASN A 106 17.14 10.60 29.44
C ASN A 106 18.67 10.65 29.31
N TYR A 107 19.31 11.53 30.07
CA TYR A 107 20.76 11.72 30.04
C TYR A 107 21.56 10.39 30.15
N HIS A 108 21.18 9.50 31.07
CA HIS A 108 21.82 8.20 31.28
C HIS A 108 21.51 7.16 30.19
N ALA A 109 20.46 7.38 29.38
CA ALA A 109 20.15 6.48 28.28
C ALA A 109 21.16 6.57 27.13
N GLY A 110 21.88 7.70 27.01
CA GLY A 110 22.94 7.87 26.01
C GLY A 110 24.05 6.83 26.16
N ASP A 111 24.56 6.64 27.38
CA ASP A 111 25.64 5.68 27.64
C ASP A 111 25.20 4.25 27.40
N PHE A 112 23.95 3.93 27.76
CA PHE A 112 23.35 2.63 27.49
C PHE A 112 23.25 2.35 25.99
N VAL A 113 22.71 3.28 25.20
CA VAL A 113 22.58 3.15 23.73
C VAL A 113 23.96 2.98 23.09
N ASN A 114 24.94 3.81 23.47
CA ASN A 114 26.31 3.71 23.00
C ASN A 114 26.91 2.32 23.29
N ALA A 115 26.77 1.83 24.52
CA ALA A 115 27.31 0.53 24.92
C ALA A 115 26.65 -0.62 24.14
N VAL A 116 25.33 -0.59 23.96
CA VAL A 116 24.60 -1.61 23.19
C VAL A 116 25.04 -1.62 21.73
N LEU A 117 25.09 -0.47 21.05
CA LEU A 117 25.45 -0.39 19.63
C LEU A 117 26.93 -0.72 19.39
N ARG A 118 27.84 -0.31 20.28
CA ARG A 118 29.25 -0.73 20.20
C ARG A 118 29.42 -2.22 20.41
N ASN A 119 28.68 -2.82 21.35
CA ASN A 119 28.70 -4.26 21.57
C ASN A 119 28.14 -5.01 20.36
N TYR A 120 27.05 -4.50 19.76
CA TYR A 120 26.44 -5.02 18.54
C TYR A 120 27.44 -5.14 17.38
N LEU A 121 28.26 -4.11 17.18
CA LEU A 121 29.29 -4.12 16.14
C LEU A 121 30.41 -5.14 16.40
N ARG A 122 30.78 -5.36 17.67
CA ARG A 122 31.91 -6.22 18.06
C ARG A 122 31.57 -7.71 18.10
N GLN A 123 30.35 -8.05 18.51
CA GLN A 123 29.96 -9.45 18.71
C GLN A 123 29.40 -10.07 17.43
N PRO A 124 29.46 -11.42 17.32
CA PRO A 124 28.72 -12.13 16.29
C PRO A 124 27.21 -11.94 16.48
N LYS A 125 26.49 -11.98 15.36
CA LYS A 125 25.04 -11.78 15.29
C LYS A 125 24.37 -13.15 15.44
N PRO A 126 23.16 -13.25 16.01
CA PRO A 126 22.49 -14.53 16.13
C PRO A 126 22.24 -15.15 14.74
N THR A 127 22.57 -16.44 14.58
CA THR A 127 22.32 -17.17 13.33
C THR A 127 20.84 -17.54 13.18
N LEU A 128 20.34 -17.61 11.95
CA LEU A 128 19.01 -18.15 11.63
C LEU A 128 19.03 -19.67 11.38
N GLU A 129 20.22 -20.28 11.41
CA GLU A 129 20.38 -21.72 11.24
C GLU A 129 19.75 -22.50 12.40
N GLY A 130 19.16 -23.65 12.08
CA GLY A 130 18.47 -24.50 13.07
C GLY A 130 17.06 -24.03 13.46
N LEU A 131 16.59 -22.88 12.97
CA LEU A 131 15.19 -22.48 13.13
C LEU A 131 14.27 -23.27 12.19
N GLU A 132 13.07 -23.59 12.68
CA GLU A 132 12.01 -24.18 11.86
C GLU A 132 11.73 -23.34 10.60
N PRO A 133 11.48 -23.95 9.43
CA PRO A 133 11.41 -23.22 8.16
C PRO A 133 10.47 -22.00 8.15
N LEU A 134 9.27 -22.13 8.73
CA LEU A 134 8.30 -21.03 8.79
C LEU A 134 8.75 -19.91 9.74
N GLN A 135 9.40 -20.28 10.85
CA GLN A 135 9.91 -19.32 11.81
C GLN A 135 11.13 -18.58 11.26
N ARG A 136 12.00 -19.30 10.54
CA ARG A 136 13.10 -18.71 9.78
C ARG A 136 12.57 -17.71 8.75
N LEU A 137 11.60 -18.11 7.92
CA LEU A 137 11.01 -17.22 6.91
C LEU A 137 10.38 -15.97 7.55
N SER A 138 9.67 -16.15 8.67
CA SER A 138 9.04 -15.06 9.43
C SER A 138 10.06 -14.03 9.90
N ILE A 139 11.18 -14.47 10.48
CA ILE A 139 12.23 -13.57 10.99
C ILE A 139 13.02 -12.97 9.82
N GLU A 140 13.47 -13.78 8.86
CA GLU A 140 14.35 -13.33 7.77
C GLU A 140 13.68 -12.29 6.86
N THR A 141 12.36 -12.37 6.70
CA THR A 141 11.58 -11.43 5.89
C THR A 141 10.74 -10.46 6.74
N SER A 142 10.85 -10.50 8.07
CA SER A 142 10.04 -9.66 8.95
C SER A 142 8.53 -9.72 8.68
N HIS A 143 8.00 -10.90 8.41
CA HIS A 143 6.56 -11.17 8.34
C HIS A 143 6.13 -11.90 9.60
N PRO A 144 5.09 -11.48 10.33
CA PRO A 144 4.63 -12.23 11.49
C PRO A 144 4.31 -13.68 11.16
N LEU A 145 4.56 -14.57 12.11
CA LEU A 145 4.45 -16.02 11.88
C LEU A 145 3.04 -16.44 11.43
N TRP A 146 1.99 -15.74 11.89
CA TRP A 146 0.62 -15.99 11.45
C TRP A 146 0.46 -15.72 9.94
N LEU A 147 1.07 -14.65 9.43
CA LEU A 147 0.99 -14.24 8.03
C LEU A 147 1.76 -15.23 7.15
N VAL A 148 2.96 -15.65 7.59
CA VAL A 148 3.72 -16.71 6.90
C VAL A 148 2.91 -18.00 6.82
N LYS A 149 2.31 -18.44 7.93
CA LYS A 149 1.46 -19.64 7.95
C LYS A 149 0.26 -19.52 7.00
N MET A 150 -0.38 -18.35 6.97
CA MET A 150 -1.49 -18.08 6.05
C MET A 150 -1.03 -18.19 4.59
N LEU A 151 0.07 -17.51 4.22
CA LEU A 151 0.60 -17.54 2.86
C LEU A 151 0.98 -18.95 2.42
N VAL A 152 1.69 -19.71 3.26
CA VAL A 152 2.07 -21.10 2.95
C VAL A 152 0.84 -22.00 2.80
N SER A 153 -0.18 -21.81 3.63
CA SER A 153 -1.43 -22.56 3.51
C SER A 153 -2.20 -22.23 2.24
N GLN A 154 -2.12 -21.00 1.73
CA GLN A 154 -2.89 -20.56 0.56
C GLN A 154 -2.14 -20.73 -0.77
N TYR A 155 -0.80 -20.71 -0.75
CA TYR A 155 0.04 -20.61 -1.95
C TYR A 155 1.23 -21.56 -1.99
N ASP A 156 1.45 -22.41 -0.99
CA ASP A 156 2.68 -23.19 -0.78
C ASP A 156 3.89 -22.40 -0.27
N TYR A 157 4.91 -23.12 0.20
CA TYR A 157 6.11 -22.52 0.80
C TYR A 157 6.98 -21.74 -0.20
N LYS A 158 7.14 -22.24 -1.43
CA LYS A 158 8.01 -21.62 -2.44
C LYS A 158 7.41 -20.29 -2.89
N THR A 159 6.11 -20.26 -3.11
CA THR A 159 5.38 -19.04 -3.50
C THR A 159 5.32 -18.04 -2.35
N ALA A 160 4.97 -18.49 -1.13
CA ALA A 160 4.97 -17.63 0.06
C ALA A 160 6.34 -16.97 0.30
N LYS A 161 7.44 -17.71 0.11
CA LYS A 161 8.79 -17.16 0.23
C LYS A 161 9.06 -16.06 -0.80
N LYS A 162 8.66 -16.24 -2.07
CA LYS A 162 8.81 -15.21 -3.11
C LYS A 162 8.03 -13.94 -2.77
N ILE A 163 6.79 -14.09 -2.30
CA ILE A 163 5.95 -12.98 -1.85
C ILE A 163 6.65 -12.19 -0.74
N CYS A 164 7.08 -12.88 0.33
CA CYS A 164 7.71 -12.25 1.48
C CYS A 164 9.04 -11.54 1.14
N ILE A 165 9.82 -12.09 0.22
CA ILE A 165 11.06 -11.44 -0.25
C ILE A 165 10.74 -10.17 -1.03
N GLU A 166 9.78 -10.24 -1.95
CA GLU A 166 9.37 -9.10 -2.77
C GLU A 166 8.75 -7.98 -1.93
N ASP A 167 7.98 -8.30 -0.89
CA ASP A 167 7.40 -7.32 0.05
C ASP A 167 8.46 -6.49 0.81
N ASN A 168 9.67 -7.02 0.93
CA ASN A 168 10.81 -6.30 1.51
C ASN A 168 11.66 -5.53 0.48
N GLY A 169 11.28 -5.58 -0.79
CA GLY A 169 11.94 -4.84 -1.85
C GLY A 169 11.60 -3.34 -1.86
N THR A 170 12.21 -2.62 -2.79
CA THR A 170 11.89 -1.21 -3.06
C THR A 170 10.72 -1.11 -4.04
N PRO A 171 9.64 -0.36 -3.74
CA PRO A 171 8.54 -0.16 -4.68
C PRO A 171 9.00 0.42 -6.01
N GLN A 172 8.51 -0.16 -7.10
CA GLN A 172 8.67 0.45 -8.41
C GLN A 172 7.89 1.76 -8.48
N ARG A 173 8.49 2.70 -9.22
CA ARG A 173 7.99 4.04 -9.47
C ARG A 173 7.12 3.99 -10.71
N MET A 174 5.82 3.87 -10.49
CA MET A 174 4.81 3.66 -11.53
C MET A 174 3.85 4.83 -11.61
N ALA A 175 3.42 5.13 -12.82
CA ALA A 175 2.36 6.08 -13.12
C ALA A 175 1.44 5.55 -14.23
N ARG A 176 0.27 6.16 -14.35
CA ARG A 176 -0.69 5.94 -15.43
C ARG A 176 -0.72 7.17 -16.33
N ALA A 177 -0.62 6.97 -17.64
CA ALA A 177 -0.92 8.01 -18.63
C ALA A 177 -2.43 8.35 -18.60
N ASN A 178 -2.74 9.63 -18.67
CA ASN A 178 -4.11 10.12 -18.76
C ASN A 178 -4.55 10.17 -20.23
N THR A 179 -5.27 9.15 -20.67
CA THR A 179 -5.70 9.00 -22.07
C THR A 179 -6.67 10.07 -22.54
N LEU A 180 -7.21 10.90 -21.64
CA LEU A 180 -7.98 12.11 -22.01
C LEU A 180 -7.11 13.23 -22.59
N LYS A 181 -5.81 13.25 -22.25
CA LYS A 181 -4.90 14.37 -22.56
C LYS A 181 -3.66 13.94 -23.35
N THR A 182 -3.27 12.66 -23.29
CA THR A 182 -2.04 12.17 -23.90
C THR A 182 -2.12 10.68 -24.24
N SER A 183 -1.09 10.13 -24.90
CA SER A 183 -0.88 8.70 -25.07
C SER A 183 0.37 8.23 -24.31
N VAL A 184 0.50 6.91 -24.10
CA VAL A 184 1.75 6.35 -23.55
C VAL A 184 2.94 6.68 -24.45
N ASP A 185 2.78 6.56 -25.77
CA ASP A 185 3.86 6.84 -26.72
C ASP A 185 4.38 8.28 -26.60
N GLN A 186 3.49 9.26 -26.40
CA GLN A 186 3.87 10.66 -26.16
C GLN A 186 4.63 10.84 -24.84
N ILE A 187 4.24 10.14 -23.76
CA ILE A 187 4.98 10.18 -22.49
C ILE A 187 6.38 9.56 -22.64
N LEU A 188 6.52 8.53 -23.47
CA LEU A 188 7.78 7.84 -23.72
C LEU A 188 8.76 8.63 -24.59
N GLU A 189 8.34 9.74 -25.22
CA GLU A 189 9.27 10.69 -25.85
C GLU A 189 10.22 11.33 -24.81
N ASN A 190 9.81 11.39 -23.54
CA ASN A 190 10.67 11.78 -22.44
C ASN A 190 11.43 10.56 -21.89
N GLU A 191 12.76 10.59 -22.00
CA GLU A 191 13.67 9.50 -21.60
C GLU A 191 13.65 9.15 -20.10
N ASP A 192 13.11 10.04 -19.25
CA ASP A 192 12.90 9.77 -17.83
C ASP A 192 11.81 8.71 -17.57
N TYR A 193 11.00 8.40 -18.58
CA TYR A 193 9.95 7.39 -18.54
C TYR A 193 10.33 6.13 -19.33
N GLN A 194 9.72 5.02 -18.95
CA GLN A 194 9.82 3.74 -19.63
C GLN A 194 8.44 3.08 -19.67
N LYS A 195 8.20 2.20 -20.63
CA LYS A 195 6.93 1.48 -20.72
C LYS A 195 6.74 0.59 -19.49
N GLY A 196 5.51 0.54 -18.98
CA GLY A 196 5.11 -0.38 -17.92
C GLY A 196 5.22 -1.85 -18.34
N ASN A 197 5.26 -2.74 -17.35
CA ASN A 197 5.42 -4.17 -17.56
C ASN A 197 4.10 -4.94 -17.67
N LEU A 198 3.00 -4.32 -17.25
CA LEU A 198 1.72 -5.00 -17.01
C LEU A 198 0.52 -4.25 -17.63
N SER A 199 0.47 -2.94 -17.48
CA SER A 199 -0.65 -2.11 -17.95
C SER A 199 -0.30 -1.40 -19.26
N ASN A 200 -1.23 -1.42 -20.22
CA ASN A 200 -1.04 -0.74 -21.51
C ASN A 200 -1.02 0.79 -21.39
N VAL A 201 -1.52 1.34 -20.28
CA VAL A 201 -1.48 2.77 -19.95
C VAL A 201 -0.44 3.09 -18.86
N GLY A 202 0.36 2.09 -18.48
CA GLY A 202 1.36 2.18 -17.43
C GLY A 202 2.70 2.68 -17.94
N VAL A 203 3.34 3.53 -17.14
CA VAL A 203 4.73 3.98 -17.35
C VAL A 203 5.52 3.87 -16.04
N LEU A 204 6.81 3.58 -16.15
CA LEU A 204 7.78 3.64 -15.07
C LEU A 204 8.56 4.96 -15.16
N TYR A 205 8.90 5.57 -14.02
CA TYR A 205 9.71 6.79 -14.00
C TYR A 205 11.01 6.59 -13.19
N ARG A 206 12.14 7.04 -13.74
CA ARG A 206 13.47 6.69 -13.23
C ARG A 206 13.82 7.43 -11.94
N HIS A 207 13.54 8.73 -11.88
CA HIS A 207 14.07 9.60 -10.84
C HIS A 207 13.02 10.60 -10.31
N GLY A 208 13.34 11.19 -9.15
CA GLY A 208 12.55 12.27 -8.57
C GLY A 208 11.20 11.88 -7.96
N ASN A 209 10.48 12.91 -7.51
CA ASN A 209 9.09 12.83 -7.10
C ASN A 209 8.25 13.29 -8.29
N ILE A 210 7.46 12.39 -8.84
CA ILE A 210 6.62 12.65 -10.01
C ILE A 210 5.61 13.76 -9.78
N ALA A 211 5.19 14.01 -8.53
CA ALA A 211 4.28 15.12 -8.23
C ALA A 211 4.85 16.50 -8.56
N ASN A 212 6.19 16.60 -8.72
CA ASN A 212 6.89 17.83 -9.07
C ASN A 212 7.19 17.96 -10.57
N THR A 213 6.82 16.97 -11.39
CA THR A 213 7.07 17.02 -12.83
C THR A 213 5.97 17.80 -13.55
N LYS A 214 6.32 18.35 -14.72
CA LYS A 214 5.36 19.09 -15.55
C LYS A 214 4.23 18.17 -16.02
N GLU A 215 4.55 16.93 -16.41
CA GLU A 215 3.57 15.94 -16.86
C GLU A 215 2.51 15.64 -15.78
N TYR A 216 2.90 15.60 -14.50
CA TYR A 216 1.95 15.42 -13.41
C TYR A 216 1.12 16.68 -13.17
N GLN A 217 1.75 17.85 -13.13
CA GLN A 217 1.08 19.13 -12.88
C GLN A 217 0.05 19.46 -13.95
N ASP A 218 0.38 19.21 -15.22
CA ASP A 218 -0.52 19.41 -16.37
C ASP A 218 -1.60 18.31 -16.48
N GLY A 219 -1.51 17.29 -15.62
CA GLY A 219 -2.46 16.18 -15.56
C GLY A 219 -2.33 15.16 -16.69
N LEU A 220 -1.16 15.09 -17.33
CA LEU A 220 -0.85 14.10 -18.36
C LEU A 220 -0.60 12.71 -17.75
N ILE A 221 -0.15 12.66 -16.49
CA ILE A 221 0.07 11.42 -15.75
C ILE A 221 -0.44 11.49 -14.31
N THR A 222 -0.65 10.34 -13.69
CA THR A 222 -1.01 10.22 -12.27
C THR A 222 -0.34 9.01 -11.62
N VAL A 223 -0.06 9.08 -10.31
CA VAL A 223 0.56 7.97 -9.58
C VAL A 223 -0.45 6.84 -9.41
N GLN A 224 -0.10 5.67 -9.92
CA GLN A 224 -0.92 4.46 -9.76
C GLN A 224 -0.07 3.22 -10.06
N ASP A 225 -0.16 2.22 -9.19
CA ASP A 225 0.46 0.90 -9.41
C ASP A 225 -0.18 0.19 -10.62
N GLU A 226 0.61 -0.50 -11.44
CA GLU A 226 0.12 -1.14 -12.67
C GLU A 226 -0.98 -2.18 -12.41
N SER A 227 -0.93 -2.92 -11.30
CA SER A 227 -1.98 -3.89 -10.95
C SER A 227 -3.32 -3.18 -10.74
N SER A 228 -3.30 -1.99 -10.11
CA SER A 228 -4.51 -1.20 -9.91
C SER A 228 -5.05 -0.56 -11.20
N GLN A 229 -4.21 -0.34 -12.21
CA GLN A 229 -4.63 0.25 -13.49
C GLN A 229 -5.53 -0.72 -14.26
N LEU A 230 -5.27 -2.03 -14.17
CA LEU A 230 -6.03 -3.06 -14.87
C LEU A 230 -7.52 -3.10 -14.48
N VAL A 231 -7.87 -2.64 -13.28
CA VAL A 231 -9.26 -2.70 -12.77
C VAL A 231 -10.22 -1.92 -13.67
N GLY A 232 -9.84 -0.69 -14.06
CA GLY A 232 -10.66 0.13 -14.95
C GLY A 232 -10.79 -0.51 -16.33
N THR A 233 -9.67 -0.97 -16.89
CA THR A 233 -9.62 -1.68 -18.18
C THR A 233 -10.41 -2.99 -18.17
N LEU A 234 -10.46 -3.68 -17.04
CA LEU A 234 -11.25 -4.90 -16.90
C LEU A 234 -12.75 -4.60 -16.88
N LEU A 235 -13.18 -3.56 -16.15
CA LEU A 235 -14.58 -3.16 -16.12
C LEU A 235 -15.04 -2.72 -17.53
N ASN A 236 -14.24 -1.87 -18.18
CA ASN A 236 -14.43 -1.35 -19.52
C ASN A 236 -15.88 -0.87 -19.79
N PRO A 237 -16.38 0.12 -19.02
CA PRO A 237 -17.71 0.68 -19.25
C PRO A 237 -17.80 1.33 -20.64
N GLU A 238 -18.99 1.29 -21.23
CA GLU A 238 -19.23 1.92 -22.52
C GLU A 238 -19.37 3.43 -22.38
N LYS A 239 -19.06 4.18 -23.45
CA LYS A 239 -19.33 5.62 -23.49
C LYS A 239 -20.80 5.88 -23.23
N GLY A 240 -21.10 6.93 -22.46
CA GLY A 240 -22.48 7.26 -22.08
C GLY A 240 -23.10 6.41 -20.98
N SER A 241 -22.40 5.39 -20.44
CA SER A 241 -22.91 4.56 -19.34
C SER A 241 -23.09 5.36 -18.06
N ARG A 242 -24.04 4.94 -17.21
CA ARG A 242 -24.10 5.33 -15.81
C ARG A 242 -23.32 4.33 -14.96
N VAL A 243 -22.24 4.77 -14.33
CA VAL A 243 -21.29 3.93 -13.59
C VAL A 243 -21.27 4.29 -12.12
N LEU A 244 -21.20 3.30 -11.25
CA LEU A 244 -21.02 3.48 -9.81
C LEU A 244 -19.58 3.11 -9.40
N ASP A 245 -18.90 3.98 -8.67
CA ASP A 245 -17.68 3.68 -7.94
C ASP A 245 -17.96 3.78 -6.43
N MET A 246 -18.08 2.63 -5.77
CA MET A 246 -18.57 2.56 -4.38
C MET A 246 -17.54 2.99 -3.33
N CYS A 247 -16.25 2.98 -3.65
CA CYS A 247 -15.17 3.24 -2.70
C CYS A 247 -14.04 4.00 -3.42
N CYS A 248 -14.33 5.24 -3.80
CA CYS A 248 -13.63 5.90 -4.89
C CYS A 248 -12.25 6.45 -4.50
N ALA A 249 -11.99 6.75 -3.23
CA ALA A 249 -10.79 7.47 -2.85
C ALA A 249 -9.51 6.63 -2.95
N PRO A 250 -8.38 7.22 -3.42
CA PRO A 250 -8.14 8.64 -3.70
C PRO A 250 -8.52 9.10 -5.13
N GLY A 251 -9.31 8.33 -5.87
CA GLY A 251 -9.85 8.70 -7.18
C GLY A 251 -9.08 8.13 -8.37
N SER A 252 -8.06 7.29 -8.12
CA SER A 252 -7.22 6.76 -9.19
C SER A 252 -8.03 5.89 -10.15
N LYS A 253 -8.93 5.04 -9.65
CA LYS A 253 -9.80 4.20 -10.49
C LYS A 253 -10.96 5.01 -11.09
N THR A 254 -11.59 5.88 -10.32
CA THR A 254 -12.66 6.80 -10.78
C THR A 254 -12.22 7.62 -11.99
N THR A 255 -11.05 8.27 -11.90
CA THR A 255 -10.50 9.05 -13.02
C THR A 255 -10.04 8.16 -14.19
N HIS A 256 -9.73 6.89 -13.95
CA HIS A 256 -9.47 5.94 -15.03
C HIS A 256 -10.75 5.59 -15.79
N LEU A 257 -11.84 5.32 -15.07
CA LEU A 257 -13.14 5.03 -15.66
C LEU A 257 -13.62 6.19 -16.53
N SER A 258 -13.50 7.42 -16.03
CA SER A 258 -13.79 8.63 -16.80
C SER A 258 -12.95 8.71 -18.09
N ALA A 259 -11.66 8.38 -18.01
CA ALA A 259 -10.78 8.36 -19.17
C ALA A 259 -11.15 7.27 -20.20
N ILE A 260 -11.58 6.08 -19.74
CA ILE A 260 -12.08 5.00 -20.60
C ILE A 260 -13.41 5.39 -21.27
N MET A 261 -14.28 6.10 -20.54
CA MET A 261 -15.54 6.63 -21.03
C MET A 261 -15.37 7.90 -21.86
N GLU A 262 -14.14 8.38 -22.07
CA GLU A 262 -13.81 9.63 -22.77
C GLU A 262 -14.64 10.83 -22.27
N ASN A 263 -14.77 10.98 -20.95
CA ASN A 263 -15.54 12.06 -20.33
C ASN A 263 -17.04 12.08 -20.74
N THR A 264 -17.61 10.94 -21.15
CA THR A 264 -19.05 10.80 -21.48
C THR A 264 -19.81 9.98 -20.44
N GLY A 265 -21.14 10.09 -20.38
CA GLY A 265 -21.96 9.41 -19.37
C GLY A 265 -21.79 10.03 -17.99
N ASP A 266 -22.07 9.25 -16.94
CA ASP A 266 -22.03 9.71 -15.55
C ASP A 266 -21.36 8.68 -14.65
N ILE A 267 -20.50 9.13 -13.76
CA ILE A 267 -19.87 8.31 -12.72
C ILE A 267 -20.30 8.85 -11.34
N GLU A 268 -21.12 8.08 -10.63
CA GLU A 268 -21.44 8.35 -9.23
C GLU A 268 -20.34 7.74 -8.35
N ALA A 269 -19.61 8.56 -7.60
CA ALA A 269 -18.42 8.14 -6.86
C ALA A 269 -18.54 8.47 -5.36
N TYR A 270 -18.51 7.42 -4.54
CA TYR A 270 -18.76 7.49 -3.11
C TYR A 270 -17.50 7.17 -2.29
N ASP A 271 -17.31 7.88 -1.18
CA ASP A 271 -16.39 7.48 -0.11
C ASP A 271 -16.92 8.03 1.23
N LEU A 272 -16.62 7.34 2.32
CA LEU A 272 -17.12 7.67 3.66
C LEU A 272 -16.56 8.99 4.20
N PHE A 273 -15.34 9.37 3.79
CA PHE A 273 -14.61 10.47 4.43
C PHE A 273 -14.48 11.70 3.54
N GLU A 274 -14.94 12.85 4.05
CA GLU A 274 -14.90 14.14 3.36
C GLU A 274 -13.49 14.53 2.88
N HIS A 275 -12.48 14.42 3.76
CA HIS A 275 -11.10 14.74 3.41
C HIS A 275 -10.55 13.89 2.25
N LYS A 276 -11.07 12.67 2.06
CA LYS A 276 -10.70 11.79 0.94
C LYS A 276 -11.40 12.21 -0.35
N ILE A 277 -12.69 12.56 -0.29
CA ILE A 277 -13.43 13.10 -1.43
C ILE A 277 -12.78 14.39 -1.95
N GLU A 278 -12.28 15.26 -1.07
CA GLU A 278 -11.53 16.45 -1.49
C GLU A 278 -10.24 16.11 -2.25
N LEU A 279 -9.58 14.98 -1.97
CA LEU A 279 -8.45 14.50 -2.77
C LEU A 279 -8.91 14.02 -4.16
N VAL A 280 -10.05 13.32 -4.23
CA VAL A 280 -10.63 12.87 -5.50
C VAL A 280 -10.97 14.07 -6.37
N LYS A 281 -11.64 15.08 -5.80
CA LYS A 281 -12.01 16.33 -6.47
C LYS A 281 -10.80 17.05 -7.08
N LYS A 282 -9.71 17.20 -6.30
CA LYS A 282 -8.45 17.77 -6.78
C LYS A 282 -7.85 16.96 -7.94
N ASN A 283 -7.90 15.63 -7.85
CA ASN A 283 -7.42 14.77 -8.93
C ASN A 283 -8.29 14.89 -10.19
N CYS A 284 -9.62 14.94 -10.06
CA CYS A 284 -10.51 15.15 -11.20
C CYS A 284 -10.22 16.49 -11.91
N GLN A 285 -10.10 17.58 -11.15
CA GLN A 285 -9.76 18.90 -11.70
C GLN A 285 -8.43 18.88 -12.47
N ARG A 286 -7.36 18.36 -11.84
CA ARG A 286 -6.04 18.28 -12.46
C ARG A 286 -6.05 17.42 -13.74
N LEU A 287 -6.74 16.29 -13.70
CA LEU A 287 -6.80 15.35 -14.82
C LEU A 287 -7.80 15.74 -15.92
N GLY A 288 -8.60 16.80 -15.72
CA GLY A 288 -9.59 17.25 -16.70
C GLY A 288 -10.80 16.31 -16.80
N VAL A 289 -11.15 15.65 -15.70
CA VAL A 289 -12.32 14.77 -15.58
C VAL A 289 -13.55 15.60 -15.24
N ASN A 290 -14.63 15.47 -16.03
CA ASN A 290 -15.81 16.33 -15.94
C ASN A 290 -17.15 15.58 -15.77
N ASN A 291 -17.15 14.25 -15.81
CA ASN A 291 -18.34 13.40 -15.73
C ASN A 291 -18.45 12.60 -14.42
N VAL A 292 -17.85 13.11 -13.34
CA VAL A 292 -17.83 12.44 -12.02
C VAL A 292 -18.60 13.29 -11.01
N HIS A 293 -19.58 12.66 -10.35
CA HIS A 293 -20.36 13.23 -9.26
C HIS A 293 -19.89 12.61 -7.94
N LEU A 294 -19.43 13.45 -7.01
CA LEU A 294 -18.77 13.01 -5.78
C LEU A 294 -19.71 13.11 -4.58
N HIS A 295 -19.75 12.04 -3.78
CA HIS A 295 -20.63 11.94 -2.62
C HIS A 295 -19.84 11.52 -1.37
N VAL A 296 -20.07 12.21 -0.25
CA VAL A 296 -19.54 11.85 1.06
C VAL A 296 -20.61 11.05 1.81
N GLN A 297 -20.61 9.74 1.66
CA GLN A 297 -21.66 8.87 2.20
C GLN A 297 -21.16 7.42 2.30
N ASP A 298 -21.71 6.66 3.25
CA ASP A 298 -21.48 5.21 3.33
C ASP A 298 -22.09 4.54 2.09
N ALA A 299 -21.29 3.75 1.37
CA ALA A 299 -21.73 3.03 0.19
C ALA A 299 -22.84 2.01 0.45
N LEU A 300 -23.02 1.56 1.70
CA LEU A 300 -24.16 0.73 2.10
C LEU A 300 -25.48 1.51 2.15
N GLU A 301 -25.42 2.82 2.31
CA GLU A 301 -26.56 3.71 2.46
C GLU A 301 -26.94 4.43 1.17
N ILE A 302 -26.33 4.10 0.03
CA ILE A 302 -26.65 4.70 -1.27
C ILE A 302 -28.15 4.56 -1.56
N ASP A 303 -28.84 5.69 -1.69
CA ASP A 303 -30.28 5.76 -1.92
C ASP A 303 -30.59 5.93 -3.40
N GLU A 304 -30.33 4.87 -4.16
CA GLU A 304 -30.64 4.76 -5.58
C GLU A 304 -31.60 3.58 -5.77
N PRO A 305 -32.54 3.66 -6.74
CA PRO A 305 -33.38 2.53 -7.11
C PRO A 305 -32.54 1.29 -7.48
N GLU A 306 -33.11 0.11 -7.31
CA GLU A 306 -32.50 -1.10 -7.85
C GLU A 306 -32.32 -1.00 -9.37
N ALA A 307 -31.28 -1.65 -9.89
CA ALA A 307 -30.96 -1.65 -11.32
C ALA A 307 -30.77 -0.23 -11.91
N SER A 308 -30.04 0.62 -11.20
CA SER A 308 -29.75 2.00 -11.63
C SER A 308 -28.50 2.14 -12.49
N PHE A 309 -27.53 1.22 -12.38
CA PHE A 309 -26.21 1.37 -12.99
C PHE A 309 -25.92 0.33 -14.07
N ASP A 310 -25.33 0.77 -15.18
CA ASP A 310 -24.87 -0.08 -16.28
C ASP A 310 -23.57 -0.82 -15.91
N ALA A 311 -22.73 -0.17 -15.10
CA ALA A 311 -21.52 -0.77 -14.56
C ALA A 311 -21.27 -0.39 -13.10
N VAL A 312 -20.74 -1.32 -12.31
CA VAL A 312 -20.35 -1.07 -10.92
C VAL A 312 -18.89 -1.46 -10.69
N LEU A 313 -18.11 -0.52 -10.15
CA LEU A 313 -16.81 -0.78 -9.57
C LEU A 313 -16.94 -0.86 -8.04
N LEU A 314 -16.58 -2.02 -7.49
CA LEU A 314 -16.36 -2.20 -6.08
C LEU A 314 -14.89 -2.51 -5.82
N ASP A 315 -14.07 -1.47 -5.67
CA ASP A 315 -12.72 -1.58 -5.12
C ASP A 315 -12.80 -1.63 -3.60
N ALA A 316 -13.01 -2.83 -3.07
CA ALA A 316 -13.47 -2.99 -1.71
C ALA A 316 -12.39 -2.64 -0.67
N PRO A 317 -12.77 -2.05 0.48
CA PRO A 317 -11.90 -1.95 1.64
C PRO A 317 -11.38 -3.35 1.99
N CYS A 318 -10.06 -3.50 2.13
CA CYS A 318 -9.42 -4.80 2.31
C CYS A 318 -8.25 -4.73 3.29
N SER A 319 -7.71 -5.89 3.63
CA SER A 319 -6.57 -6.03 4.54
C SER A 319 -5.28 -5.37 4.05
N GLY A 320 -5.16 -5.11 2.74
CA GLY A 320 -3.97 -4.47 2.16
C GLY A 320 -2.71 -5.35 2.17
N LEU A 321 -2.84 -6.66 2.34
CA LEU A 321 -1.70 -7.59 2.37
C LEU A 321 -0.97 -7.72 1.02
N GLY A 322 -1.51 -7.14 -0.06
CA GLY A 322 -0.84 -7.07 -1.36
C GLY A 322 0.05 -5.85 -1.54
N VAL A 323 -0.03 -4.84 -0.66
CA VAL A 323 0.71 -3.56 -0.80
C VAL A 323 1.81 -3.39 0.25
N LEU A 324 2.28 -4.48 0.87
CA LEU A 324 3.22 -4.45 2.00
C LEU A 324 4.56 -3.78 1.67
N LYS A 325 4.97 -3.83 0.41
CA LYS A 325 6.15 -3.11 -0.09
C LYS A 325 6.04 -1.59 0.08
N ARG A 326 4.82 -1.04 -0.06
CA ARG A 326 4.52 0.40 0.06
C ARG A 326 4.03 0.77 1.46
N LYS A 327 3.36 -0.16 2.14
CA LYS A 327 2.75 0.00 3.48
C LYS A 327 3.19 -1.14 4.41
N PRO A 328 4.49 -1.19 4.78
CA PRO A 328 5.03 -2.30 5.55
C PRO A 328 4.45 -2.42 6.95
N GLU A 329 3.80 -1.37 7.47
CA GLU A 329 3.11 -1.39 8.76
C GLU A 329 1.95 -2.38 8.83
N ILE A 330 1.29 -2.66 7.69
CA ILE A 330 0.08 -3.50 7.61
C ILE A 330 0.36 -4.93 8.07
N LYS A 331 1.57 -5.46 7.81
CA LYS A 331 1.89 -6.85 8.16
C LYS A 331 1.85 -7.14 9.65
N TYR A 332 1.93 -6.12 10.50
CA TYR A 332 1.94 -6.25 11.96
C TYR A 332 0.56 -6.16 12.60
N HIS A 333 -0.50 -5.95 11.81
CA HIS A 333 -1.86 -6.08 12.31
C HIS A 333 -2.11 -7.50 12.82
N PRO A 334 -2.97 -7.67 13.85
CA PRO A 334 -3.32 -8.98 14.36
C PRO A 334 -4.14 -9.76 13.32
N SER A 335 -4.16 -11.09 13.44
CA SER A 335 -4.78 -11.97 12.44
C SER A 335 -6.31 -11.83 12.33
N ASP A 336 -6.95 -11.29 13.35
CA ASP A 336 -8.40 -11.04 13.46
C ASP A 336 -8.82 -9.68 12.86
N ALA A 337 -7.87 -8.79 12.54
CA ALA A 337 -8.15 -7.49 11.93
C ALA A 337 -8.89 -7.57 10.58
N MET A 338 -8.95 -8.75 9.97
CA MET A 338 -9.59 -9.00 8.67
C MET A 338 -11.05 -9.47 8.78
N ASP A 339 -11.50 -9.87 9.97
CA ASP A 339 -12.81 -10.51 10.13
C ASP A 339 -13.96 -9.52 9.88
N GLU A 340 -13.85 -8.29 10.42
CA GLU A 340 -14.82 -7.22 10.16
C GLU A 340 -14.79 -6.76 8.69
N ILE A 341 -13.60 -6.73 8.08
CA ILE A 341 -13.39 -6.35 6.68
C ILE A 341 -14.14 -7.32 5.75
N ILE A 342 -14.03 -8.63 5.98
CA ILE A 342 -14.73 -9.64 5.19
C ILE A 342 -16.25 -9.48 5.28
N VAL A 343 -16.78 -9.17 6.48
CA VAL A 343 -18.21 -8.92 6.67
C VAL A 343 -18.65 -7.68 5.90
N LEU A 344 -17.87 -6.60 5.93
CA LEU A 344 -18.14 -5.38 5.19
C LEU A 344 -18.12 -5.60 3.67
N GLN A 345 -17.09 -6.29 3.15
CA GLN A 345 -16.98 -6.66 1.74
C GLN A 345 -18.22 -7.40 1.23
N ARG A 346 -18.75 -8.35 2.01
CA ARG A 346 -20.01 -9.06 1.67
C ARG A 346 -21.21 -8.13 1.58
N LYS A 347 -21.36 -7.20 2.53
CA LYS A 347 -22.47 -6.23 2.52
C LYS A 347 -22.37 -5.30 1.30
N LEU A 348 -21.17 -4.84 0.98
CA LEU A 348 -20.92 -3.98 -0.18
C LEU A 348 -21.20 -4.73 -1.50
N LEU A 349 -20.76 -5.98 -1.63
CA LEU A 349 -21.08 -6.83 -2.78
C LEU A 349 -22.59 -7.02 -2.95
N GLU A 350 -23.31 -7.24 -1.86
CA GLU A 350 -24.77 -7.37 -1.88
C GLU A 350 -25.42 -6.06 -2.36
N LYS A 351 -24.99 -4.91 -1.84
CA LYS A 351 -25.51 -3.60 -2.26
C LYS A 351 -25.21 -3.33 -3.74
N ALA A 352 -24.00 -3.64 -4.19
CA ALA A 352 -23.58 -3.53 -5.59
C ALA A 352 -24.48 -4.37 -6.52
N TYR A 353 -24.83 -5.59 -6.12
CA TYR A 353 -25.69 -6.49 -6.88
C TYR A 353 -27.08 -5.90 -7.16
N TYR A 354 -27.72 -5.31 -6.16
CA TYR A 354 -29.07 -4.73 -6.31
C TYR A 354 -29.04 -3.45 -7.14
N LEU A 355 -27.99 -2.64 -7.01
CA LEU A 355 -27.82 -1.42 -7.79
C LEU A 355 -27.48 -1.67 -9.27
N LEU A 356 -26.92 -2.84 -9.59
CA LEU A 356 -26.55 -3.22 -10.95
C LEU A 356 -27.76 -3.64 -11.80
N LYS A 357 -27.87 -3.10 -13.02
CA LYS A 357 -28.85 -3.51 -14.02
C LYS A 357 -28.66 -4.96 -14.47
N ASN A 358 -29.74 -5.58 -14.97
CA ASN A 358 -29.60 -6.81 -15.75
C ASN A 358 -28.80 -6.51 -17.02
N ASN A 359 -27.95 -7.46 -17.42
CA ASN A 359 -26.86 -7.33 -18.38
C ASN A 359 -25.75 -6.32 -18.00
N GLY A 360 -25.83 -5.72 -16.81
CA GLY A 360 -24.81 -4.83 -16.28
C GLY A 360 -23.54 -5.57 -15.87
N LYS A 361 -22.40 -4.87 -15.92
CA LYS A 361 -21.07 -5.43 -15.59
C LYS A 361 -20.61 -4.93 -14.23
N MET A 362 -20.00 -5.80 -13.44
CA MET A 362 -19.37 -5.41 -12.17
C MET A 362 -17.93 -5.88 -12.12
N VAL A 363 -17.06 -5.07 -11.54
CA VAL A 363 -15.74 -5.52 -11.11
C VAL A 363 -15.64 -5.38 -9.60
N TYR A 364 -15.38 -6.50 -8.93
CA TYR A 364 -14.92 -6.52 -7.56
C TYR A 364 -13.39 -6.58 -7.57
N SER A 365 -12.74 -5.71 -6.80
CA SER A 365 -11.29 -5.73 -6.67
C SER A 365 -10.80 -5.45 -5.27
N THR A 366 -9.60 -5.95 -4.95
CA THR A 366 -8.93 -5.70 -3.67
C THR A 366 -7.42 -5.62 -3.89
N CYS A 367 -6.72 -4.86 -3.03
CA CYS A 367 -5.26 -4.85 -2.96
C CYS A 367 -4.72 -5.83 -1.90
N THR A 368 -5.35 -7.02 -1.83
CA THR A 368 -4.92 -8.12 -0.95
C THR A 368 -4.76 -9.41 -1.74
N ILE A 369 -3.93 -10.30 -1.20
CA ILE A 369 -3.71 -11.66 -1.69
C ILE A 369 -4.29 -12.70 -0.72
N ASN A 370 -5.23 -12.30 0.15
CA ASN A 370 -5.88 -13.23 1.05
C ASN A 370 -7.10 -13.87 0.37
N LYS A 371 -7.03 -15.19 0.13
CA LYS A 371 -8.12 -15.94 -0.52
C LYS A 371 -9.48 -15.84 0.17
N LYS A 372 -9.53 -15.49 1.47
CA LYS A 372 -10.80 -15.25 2.19
C LYS A 372 -11.54 -14.00 1.72
N GLU A 373 -10.79 -12.97 1.32
CA GLU A 373 -11.32 -11.69 0.83
C GLU A 373 -11.56 -11.72 -0.70
N ASN A 374 -11.01 -12.72 -1.38
CA ASN A 374 -10.94 -12.79 -2.84
C ASN A 374 -11.74 -13.98 -3.40
N GLU A 375 -11.09 -15.07 -3.81
CA GLU A 375 -11.72 -16.20 -4.50
C GLU A 375 -12.84 -16.83 -3.67
N LYS A 376 -12.68 -16.94 -2.34
CA LYS A 376 -13.73 -17.45 -1.45
C LYS A 376 -14.89 -16.49 -1.29
N MET A 377 -14.65 -15.18 -1.38
CA MET A 377 -15.68 -14.14 -1.34
C MET A 377 -16.57 -14.28 -2.57
N ILE A 378 -15.96 -14.28 -3.76
CA ILE A 378 -16.67 -14.39 -5.04
C ILE A 378 -17.40 -15.73 -5.14
N ALA A 379 -16.76 -16.85 -4.79
CA ALA A 379 -17.40 -18.16 -4.83
C ALA A 379 -18.67 -18.23 -3.96
N GLN A 380 -18.67 -17.59 -2.79
CA GLN A 380 -19.86 -17.51 -1.92
C GLN A 380 -20.93 -16.59 -2.51
N PHE A 381 -20.52 -15.46 -3.07
CA PHE A 381 -21.40 -14.47 -3.67
C PHE A 381 -22.15 -15.02 -4.89
N VAL A 382 -21.47 -15.64 -5.85
CA VAL A 382 -22.13 -16.21 -7.05
C VAL A 382 -22.97 -17.45 -6.74
N LYS A 383 -22.63 -18.19 -5.67
CA LYS A 383 -23.50 -19.27 -5.17
C LYS A 383 -24.82 -18.72 -4.62
N LYS A 384 -24.79 -17.56 -3.97
CA LYS A 384 -25.98 -16.88 -3.42
C LYS A 384 -26.81 -16.21 -4.52
N HIS A 385 -26.16 -15.70 -5.57
CA HIS A 385 -26.80 -15.00 -6.70
C HIS A 385 -26.51 -15.73 -8.03
N PRO A 386 -27.28 -16.79 -8.38
CA PRO A 386 -26.97 -17.64 -9.52
C PRO A 386 -27.01 -16.96 -10.90
N ASN A 387 -27.69 -15.81 -11.00
CA ASN A 387 -27.69 -14.98 -12.22
C ASN A 387 -26.44 -14.10 -12.34
N MET A 388 -25.58 -14.04 -11.32
CA MET A 388 -24.30 -13.36 -11.40
C MET A 388 -23.24 -14.35 -11.91
N LYS A 389 -22.69 -14.10 -13.09
CA LYS A 389 -21.68 -14.96 -13.73
C LYS A 389 -20.31 -14.34 -13.71
N VAL A 390 -19.29 -15.11 -13.35
CA VAL A 390 -17.88 -14.72 -13.49
C VAL A 390 -17.50 -14.76 -14.96
N ILE A 391 -17.01 -13.65 -15.48
CA ILE A 391 -16.50 -13.51 -16.86
C ILE A 391 -14.99 -13.66 -16.87
N GLU A 392 -14.31 -13.00 -15.93
CA GLU A 392 -12.85 -13.04 -15.83
C GLU A 392 -12.45 -12.87 -14.36
N GLU A 393 -11.49 -13.66 -13.91
CA GLU A 393 -10.95 -13.61 -12.54
C GLU A 393 -9.43 -13.66 -12.61
N LYS A 394 -8.76 -12.72 -11.93
CA LYS A 394 -7.31 -12.56 -11.99
C LYS A 394 -6.74 -12.24 -10.61
N LEU A 395 -5.72 -13.02 -10.23
CA LEU A 395 -4.85 -12.75 -9.09
C LEU A 395 -3.45 -12.42 -9.59
N ILE A 396 -2.90 -11.31 -9.10
CA ILE A 396 -1.55 -10.86 -9.37
C ILE A 396 -0.77 -10.94 -8.08
N LEU A 397 0.34 -11.67 -8.09
CA LEU A 397 1.28 -11.72 -6.99
C LEU A 397 2.41 -10.72 -7.24
N ASN A 398 2.82 -10.02 -6.18
CA ASN A 398 3.79 -8.94 -6.20
C ASN A 398 5.08 -9.25 -7.00
N TYR A 399 5.59 -10.47 -6.91
CA TYR A 399 6.86 -10.86 -7.56
C TYR A 399 6.74 -11.12 -9.07
N GLN A 400 5.52 -11.22 -9.61
CA GLN A 400 5.33 -11.57 -11.03
C GLN A 400 5.66 -10.40 -11.97
N TYR A 401 5.29 -9.19 -11.56
CA TYR A 401 5.47 -7.95 -12.35
C TYR A 401 6.17 -6.84 -11.55
N HIS A 402 6.64 -7.14 -10.34
CA HIS A 402 7.18 -6.18 -9.37
C HIS A 402 6.20 -5.05 -8.99
N SER A 403 4.91 -5.26 -9.24
CA SER A 403 3.79 -4.41 -8.86
C SER A 403 3.20 -4.85 -7.51
N ASP A 404 2.10 -4.23 -7.09
CA ASP A 404 1.39 -4.66 -5.89
C ASP A 404 0.63 -5.98 -6.14
N GLY A 405 0.52 -6.78 -5.08
CA GLY A 405 -0.37 -7.94 -5.04
C GLY A 405 -1.83 -7.50 -5.10
N PHE A 406 -2.61 -8.08 -6.01
CA PHE A 406 -3.91 -7.54 -6.37
C PHE A 406 -4.86 -8.63 -6.87
N TYR A 407 -6.13 -8.49 -6.56
CA TYR A 407 -7.18 -9.37 -7.05
C TYR A 407 -8.28 -8.57 -7.73
N MET A 408 -8.82 -9.10 -8.83
CA MET A 408 -9.93 -8.51 -9.55
C MET A 408 -10.79 -9.60 -10.19
N CYS A 409 -12.10 -9.44 -10.11
CA CYS A 409 -13.08 -10.34 -10.70
C CYS A 409 -14.16 -9.54 -11.42
N LYS A 410 -14.26 -9.75 -12.73
CA LYS A 410 -15.33 -9.23 -13.58
C LYS A 410 -16.50 -10.21 -13.59
N MET A 411 -17.68 -9.68 -13.35
CA MET A 411 -18.94 -10.41 -13.38
C MET A 411 -19.97 -9.69 -14.24
N ILE A 412 -20.97 -10.43 -14.73
CA ILE A 412 -22.16 -9.91 -15.40
C ILE A 412 -23.41 -10.45 -14.69
N LYS A 413 -24.43 -9.60 -14.56
CA LYS A 413 -25.75 -10.00 -14.03
C LYS A 413 -26.65 -10.38 -15.20
N GLU A 414 -26.94 -11.66 -15.39
CA GLU A 414 -27.86 -12.16 -16.41
C GLU A 414 -29.33 -11.88 -16.07
#